data_AF-A0A7C3A388-F1
#
_entry.id   AF-A0A7C3A388-F1
#
_cell.length_a   1.000
_cell.length_b   1.000
_cell.length_c   1.000
_cell.angle_alpha   90.00
_cell.angle_beta   90.00
_cell.angle_gamma   90.00
#
_symmetry.space_group_name_H-M   'P 1'
#
loop_
_entity.id
_entity.type
_entity.pdbx_description
1 polymer ?
#
loop_
_entity_poly.entity_id
_entity_poly.type
_entity_poly.pdbx_seq_one_letter_code
_entity_poly.pdbx_strand_id
1 'polypeptide(L)'
;MVSMGLADISNRLRDPSWKGFDGEGKPDLALYLGGLYYTQSQSLSALKHFSDVETISLDREYHPNADWSFANLNPKDWKAIMDELVSLLKK
;
A
#
# COMPACT_ATOMS: atom_id res chain seq x y z
N MET A 1 10.95 4.45 18.24
CA MET A 1 10.21 4.17 17.01
C MET A 1 11.00 4.81 15.88
N VAL A 2 11.61 4.03 14.99
CA VAL A 2 12.29 4.61 13.82
C VAL A 2 11.17 5.12 12.91
N SER A 3 11.07 6.44 12.72
CA SER A 3 10.15 6.96 11.72
C SER A 3 10.79 6.75 10.35
N MET A 4 10.15 5.92 9.53
CA MET A 4 10.50 5.78 8.12
C MET A 4 9.47 6.54 7.31
N GLY A 5 9.95 7.46 6.48
CA GLY A 5 9.11 8.13 5.51
C GLY A 5 8.71 7.19 4.37
N LEU A 6 7.68 7.57 3.63
CA LEU A 6 7.18 6.83 2.48
C LEU A 6 8.30 6.46 1.49
N ALA A 7 9.18 7.42 1.16
CA ALA A 7 10.27 7.18 0.23
C ALA A 7 11.29 6.12 0.72
N ASP A 8 11.55 6.04 2.03
CA ASP A 8 12.48 5.05 2.58
C ASP A 8 11.89 3.64 2.48
N ILE A 9 10.60 3.48 2.80
CA ILE A 9 9.95 2.18 2.66
C ILE A 9 9.81 1.76 1.19
N SER A 10 9.52 2.68 0.26
CA SER A 10 9.48 2.37 -1.17
C SER A 10 10.85 1.86 -1.66
N ASN A 11 11.95 2.47 -1.22
CA ASN A 11 13.29 2.05 -1.60
C ASN A 11 13.63 0.66 -1.04
N ARG A 12 13.23 0.37 0.19
CA ARG A 12 13.44 -0.94 0.82
C ARG A 12 12.64 -2.05 0.15
N LEU A 13 11.37 -1.80 -0.19
CA LEU A 13 10.52 -2.78 -0.89
C LEU A 13 11.07 -3.17 -2.27
N ARG A 14 11.77 -2.24 -2.92
CA ARG A 14 12.50 -2.48 -4.18
C ARG A 14 13.83 -3.21 -4.02
N ASP A 15 14.40 -3.22 -2.81
CA ASP A 15 15.70 -3.86 -2.57
C ASP A 15 15.50 -5.38 -2.38
N PRO A 16 15.96 -6.23 -3.32
CA PRO A 16 15.81 -7.68 -3.20
C PRO A 16 16.64 -8.27 -2.04
N SER A 17 17.61 -7.52 -1.50
CA SER A 17 18.41 -7.94 -0.35
C SER A 17 17.80 -7.55 1.01
N TRP A 18 16.71 -6.77 1.02
CA TRP A 18 16.07 -6.35 2.25
C TRP A 18 15.39 -7.53 2.95
N LYS A 19 15.68 -7.72 4.25
CA LYS A 19 15.16 -8.83 5.07
C LYS A 19 13.85 -8.51 5.81
N GLY A 20 13.15 -7.46 5.41
CA GLY A 20 11.96 -6.99 6.12
C GLY A 20 12.27 -6.25 7.41
N PHE A 21 11.22 -6.01 8.20
CA PHE A 21 11.31 -5.23 9.44
C PHE A 21 11.84 -6.04 10.63
N ASP A 22 11.52 -7.33 10.66
CA ASP A 22 11.89 -8.30 11.69
C ASP A 22 13.10 -9.16 11.28
N GLY A 23 13.51 -9.12 10.01
CA GLY A 23 14.61 -9.93 9.49
C GLY A 23 14.16 -11.28 8.91
N GLU A 24 12.86 -11.58 8.93
CA GLU A 24 12.29 -12.88 8.54
C GLU A 24 11.97 -12.98 7.04
N GLY A 25 12.06 -11.87 6.30
CA GLY A 25 11.82 -11.86 4.86
C GLY A 25 11.30 -10.53 4.34
N LYS A 26 11.52 -10.28 3.06
CA LYS A 26 10.95 -9.10 2.39
C LYS A 26 9.43 -9.28 2.27
N PRO A 27 8.62 -8.26 2.61
CA PRO A 27 7.19 -8.30 2.30
C PRO A 27 6.96 -8.49 0.81
N ASP A 28 5.99 -9.33 0.47
CA ASP A 28 5.49 -9.57 -0.89
C ASP A 28 4.26 -8.71 -1.22
N LEU A 29 3.56 -8.18 -0.20
CA LEU A 29 2.39 -7.32 -0.32
C LEU A 29 2.57 -5.98 0.42
N ALA A 30 2.21 -4.88 -0.22
CA ALA A 30 2.16 -3.55 0.37
C ALA A 30 0.72 -2.96 0.29
N LEU A 31 0.13 -2.73 1.46
CA LEU A 31 -1.17 -2.06 1.61
C LEU A 31 -0.98 -0.56 1.85
N TYR A 32 -1.67 0.26 1.07
CA TYR A 32 -1.66 1.71 1.21
C TYR A 32 -3.02 2.23 1.70
N LEU A 33 -2.97 3.15 2.67
CA LEU A 33 -4.15 3.80 3.23
C LEU A 33 -3.79 5.15 3.89
N GLY A 34 -4.59 6.18 3.62
CA GLY A 34 -4.56 7.48 4.29
C GLY A 34 -3.40 8.40 3.87
N GLY A 35 -2.69 8.07 2.78
CA GLY A 35 -1.58 8.85 2.26
C GLY A 35 -2.02 10.10 1.51
N LEU A 36 -1.11 11.07 1.36
CA LEU A 36 -1.31 12.16 0.39
C LEU A 36 -1.26 11.58 -1.02
N TYR A 37 -2.33 11.74 -1.79
CA TYR A 37 -2.52 11.09 -3.08
C TYR A 37 -1.29 11.16 -4.00
N TYR A 38 -0.70 12.35 -4.17
CA TYR A 38 0.43 12.53 -5.08
C TYR A 38 1.68 11.78 -4.65
N THR A 39 2.06 11.86 -3.37
CA THR A 39 3.28 11.19 -2.88
C THR A 39 3.11 9.68 -2.88
N GLN A 40 1.92 9.20 -2.53
CA GLN A 40 1.55 7.80 -2.63
C GLN A 40 1.58 7.30 -4.07
N SER A 41 1.04 8.06 -5.02
CA SER A 41 1.06 7.71 -6.44
C SER A 41 2.49 7.58 -7.00
N GLN A 42 3.43 8.41 -6.52
CA GLN A 42 4.85 8.27 -6.88
C GLN A 42 5.49 7.02 -6.25
N SER A 43 5.17 6.71 -5.00
CA SER A 43 5.61 5.47 -4.35
C SER A 43 5.13 4.23 -5.11
N LEU A 44 3.84 4.19 -5.42
CA LEU A 44 3.23 3.11 -6.20
C LEU A 44 3.85 2.99 -7.59
N SER A 45 4.11 4.12 -8.27
CA SER A 45 4.79 4.09 -9.57
C SER A 45 6.18 3.47 -9.49
N ALA A 46 6.92 3.74 -8.42
CA ALA A 46 8.25 3.16 -8.21
C ALA A 46 8.16 1.65 -7.97
N LEU A 47 7.19 1.19 -7.19
CA LEU A 47 7.00 -0.24 -6.91
C LEU A 47 6.53 -1.00 -8.16
N LYS A 48 5.57 -0.45 -8.90
CA LYS A 48 5.05 -1.02 -10.15
C LYS A 48 6.12 -1.34 -11.20
N HIS A 49 7.18 -0.53 -11.27
CA HIS A 49 8.23 -0.68 -12.29
C HIS A 49 9.51 -1.33 -11.78
N PHE A 50 9.78 -1.26 -10.48
CA PHE A 50 11.09 -1.63 -9.92
C PHE A 50 11.01 -2.56 -8.72
N SER A 51 9.87 -3.18 -8.47
CA SER A 51 9.72 -4.24 -7.46
C SER A 51 8.80 -5.35 -7.96
N ASP A 52 8.87 -6.47 -7.25
CA ASP A 52 8.00 -7.65 -7.33
C ASP A 52 6.90 -7.64 -6.26
N VAL A 53 6.80 -6.56 -5.49
CA VAL A 53 5.82 -6.41 -4.40
C VAL A 53 4.46 -6.07 -4.99
N GLU A 54 3.45 -6.88 -4.67
CA GLU A 54 2.06 -6.59 -5.02
C GLU A 54 1.56 -5.39 -4.19
N THR A 55 0.82 -4.50 -4.84
CA THR A 55 0.37 -3.25 -4.23
C THR A 55 -1.15 -3.11 -4.28
N ILE A 56 -1.74 -2.87 -3.10
CA ILE A 56 -3.17 -2.63 -2.96
C ILE A 56 -3.37 -1.26 -2.30
N SER A 57 -4.11 -0.38 -2.97
CA SER A 57 -4.58 0.87 -2.36
C SER A 57 -6.00 0.71 -1.84
N LEU A 58 -6.14 0.93 -0.53
CA LEU A 58 -7.42 0.91 0.19
C LEU A 58 -7.97 2.33 0.38
N ASP A 59 -7.45 3.32 -0.34
CA ASP A 59 -7.96 4.69 -0.30
C ASP A 59 -9.29 4.81 -1.04
N ARG A 60 -10.02 5.89 -0.73
CA ARG A 60 -11.26 6.22 -1.44
C ARG A 60 -10.99 6.78 -2.84
N GLU A 61 -9.79 7.30 -3.09
CA GLU A 61 -9.35 7.77 -4.39
C GLU A 61 -8.66 6.64 -5.18
N TYR A 62 -9.01 6.52 -6.46
CA TYR A 62 -8.44 5.50 -7.34
C TYR A 62 -6.96 5.76 -7.64
N HIS A 63 -6.12 4.75 -7.41
CA HIS A 63 -4.69 4.78 -7.68
C HIS A 63 -4.31 3.90 -8.88
N PRO A 64 -4.05 4.46 -10.08
CA PRO A 64 -3.74 3.68 -11.29
C PRO A 64 -2.35 3.01 -11.28
N ASN A 65 -1.51 3.39 -10.32
CA ASN A 65 -0.18 2.82 -10.14
C ASN A 65 -0.16 1.64 -9.16
N ALA A 66 -1.26 1.38 -8.44
CA ALA A 66 -1.39 0.16 -7.67
C ALA A 66 -1.83 -1.00 -8.57
N ASP A 67 -1.51 -2.24 -8.19
CA ASP A 67 -2.00 -3.45 -8.86
C ASP A 67 -3.51 -3.59 -8.66
N TRP A 68 -3.99 -3.23 -7.46
CA TRP A 68 -5.40 -3.11 -7.16
C TRP A 68 -5.72 -1.81 -6.42
N SER A 69 -6.85 -1.20 -6.76
CA SER A 69 -7.37 -0.02 -6.06
C SER A 69 -8.88 0.04 -6.18
N PHE A 70 -9.54 0.56 -5.14
CA PHE A 70 -10.94 0.94 -5.24
C PHE A 70 -11.16 1.99 -6.33
N ALA A 71 -12.33 1.99 -6.97
CA ALA A 71 -12.77 3.14 -7.74
C ALA A 71 -12.89 4.38 -6.85
N ASN A 72 -13.11 5.56 -7.44
CA ASN A 72 -13.39 6.75 -6.65
C ASN A 72 -14.69 6.57 -5.86
N LEU A 73 -14.59 6.60 -4.53
CA LEU A 73 -15.70 6.41 -3.60
C LEU A 73 -15.95 7.68 -2.79
N ASN A 74 -17.22 7.90 -2.43
CA ASN A 74 -17.52 8.89 -1.40
C ASN A 74 -17.16 8.32 0.00
N PRO A 75 -16.98 9.17 1.03
CA PRO A 75 -16.56 8.71 2.34
C PRO A 75 -17.48 7.68 3.00
N LYS A 76 -18.80 7.74 2.73
CA LYS A 76 -19.78 6.84 3.34
C LYS A 76 -19.64 5.43 2.77
N ASP A 77 -19.56 5.32 1.45
CA ASP A 77 -19.45 4.03 0.76
C ASP A 77 -18.08 3.39 1.03
N TRP A 78 -17.01 4.21 1.03
CA TRP A 78 -15.68 3.76 1.42
C TRP A 78 -15.67 3.17 2.83
N LYS A 79 -16.26 3.86 3.81
CA LYS A 79 -16.35 3.35 5.19
C LYS A 79 -17.11 2.02 5.25
N ALA A 80 -18.23 1.90 4.54
CA ALA A 80 -19.03 0.67 4.54
C ALA A 80 -18.23 -0.53 4.02
N ILE A 81 -17.47 -0.34 2.93
CA ILE A 81 -16.61 -1.38 2.36
C ILE A 81 -15.47 -1.74 3.33
N MET A 82 -14.85 -0.76 3.99
CA MET A 82 -13.79 -1.02 4.97
C MET A 82 -14.31 -1.76 6.21
N ASP A 83 -15.51 -1.43 6.69
CA ASP A 83 -16.17 -2.17 7.78
C ASP A 83 -16.44 -3.63 7.39
N GLU A 84 -16.89 -3.87 6.15
CA GLU A 84 -17.08 -5.22 5.61
C GLU A 84 -15.74 -5.98 5.49
N LEU A 85 -14.70 -5.37 4.92
CA LEU A 85 -13.36 -5.95 4.81
C LEU A 85 -12.83 -6.39 6.18
N VAL A 86 -12.94 -5.54 7.20
CA VAL A 86 -12.51 -5.86 8.57
C VAL A 86 -13.35 -7.01 9.15
N SER A 87 -14.64 -7.09 8.83
CA SER A 87 -15.49 -8.20 9.29
C SER A 87 -15.07 -9.56 8.72
N LEU A 88 -14.56 -9.58 7.49
CA LEU A 88 -14.07 -10.79 6.82
C LEU A 88 -12.75 -11.30 7.42
N LEU A 89 -11.91 -10.41 7.94
CA LEU A 89 -10.60 -10.73 8.52
C LEU A 89 -10.67 -11.18 10.00
N LYS A 90 -11.77 -10.94 10.70
CA LYS A 90 -11.96 -11.31 12.12
C LYS A 90 -12.30 -12.80 12.34
N LYS A 91 -12.08 -13.65 11.33
CA LYS A 91 -12.31 -15.09 11.42
C LYS A 91 -11.13 -15.82 12.05
#